data_AF-A0A0M3WSN0-F1
#
_entry.id   AF-A0A0M3WSN0-F1
#
_cell.length_a   1.000
_cell.length_b   1.000
_cell.length_c   1.000
_cell.angle_alpha   90.00
_cell.angle_beta   90.00
_cell.angle_gamma   90.00
#
_symmetry.space_group_name_H-M   'P 1'
#
loop_
_entity.id
_entity.type
_entity.pdbx_description
1 polymer ?
#
loop_
_entity_poly.entity_id
_entity_poly.type
_entity_poly.pdbx_seq_one_letter_code
_entity_poly.pdbx_strand_id
1 'polypeptide(L)'
;MPEKCSWPATLRFLNLSSTKLRKMTPCLPSSLTVLDLSENDLMVFNQRFPQLITLILTGNRFKKLPQGELFPTLQTLLIQRNALRMFNSSDLKRFKNLQYLEAGDNNFVCSCEFVSFFKRDVKLFITLRDSRRSYVCDTPFTLRGDSIDSVRLSVFECYMIPAVSVLCFVIIIALGLIVVTCHKLHVIWYLQMTKAWMQAKRKPAVGRLADELRYDAFVSYSQHDAEWV
;
A
#
# COMPACT_ATOMS: atom_id res chain seq x y z
N MET A 1 -4.84 -30.58 30.03
CA MET A 1 -4.29 -31.73 29.28
C MET A 1 -2.94 -32.08 29.89
N PRO A 2 -2.60 -33.37 30.08
CA PRO A 2 -1.31 -33.75 30.68
C PRO A 2 -0.16 -33.57 29.69
N GLU A 3 1.07 -33.48 30.20
CA GLU A 3 2.28 -33.30 29.38
C GLU A 3 2.71 -34.59 28.67
N LYS A 4 2.36 -35.75 29.23
CA LYS A 4 2.62 -37.07 28.66
C LYS A 4 1.32 -37.86 28.56
N CYS A 5 1.16 -38.55 27.45
CA CYS A 5 -0.02 -39.35 27.14
C CYS A 5 0.43 -40.66 26.48
N SER A 6 -0.26 -41.76 26.79
CA SER A 6 -0.01 -43.06 26.15
C SER A 6 -1.18 -43.34 25.22
N TRP A 7 -0.96 -43.14 23.93
CA TRP A 7 -1.96 -43.37 22.88
C TRP A 7 -1.61 -44.63 22.08
N PRO A 8 -2.62 -45.38 21.60
CA PRO A 8 -2.37 -46.53 20.73
C PRO A 8 -1.78 -46.09 19.39
N ALA A 9 -0.83 -46.86 18.84
CA ALA A 9 -0.15 -46.54 17.57
C ALA A 9 -1.11 -46.50 16.36
N THR A 10 -2.28 -47.14 16.49
CA THR A 10 -3.34 -47.17 15.49
C THR A 10 -4.26 -45.94 15.56
N LEU A 11 -4.09 -45.03 16.52
CA LEU A 11 -4.93 -43.85 16.64
C LEU A 11 -4.74 -42.94 15.42
N ARG A 12 -5.86 -42.59 14.79
CA ARG A 12 -5.93 -41.75 13.59
C ARG A 12 -6.92 -40.60 13.76
N PHE A 13 -8.05 -40.87 14.40
CA PHE A 13 -9.06 -39.88 14.77
C PHE A 13 -8.98 -39.60 16.27
N LEU A 14 -8.98 -38.32 16.64
CA LEU A 14 -9.09 -37.90 18.02
C LEU A 14 -10.02 -36.70 18.14
N ASN A 15 -11.01 -36.80 19.00
CA ASN A 15 -11.93 -35.73 19.34
C ASN A 15 -11.66 -35.21 20.75
N LEU A 16 -11.34 -33.93 20.85
CA LEU A 16 -11.12 -33.17 22.08
C LEU A 16 -12.00 -31.90 22.09
N SER A 17 -13.13 -31.94 21.40
CA SER A 17 -14.12 -30.86 21.37
C SER A 17 -14.68 -30.60 22.76
N SER A 18 -14.96 -29.32 23.08
CA SER A 18 -15.65 -28.93 24.32
C SER A 18 -14.92 -29.35 25.61
N THR A 19 -13.61 -29.52 25.58
CA THR A 19 -12.79 -29.97 26.73
C THR A 19 -12.16 -28.81 27.52
N LYS A 20 -12.56 -27.56 27.24
CA LYS A 20 -12.07 -26.32 27.90
C LYS A 20 -10.54 -26.14 27.79
N LEU A 21 -9.95 -26.60 26.69
CA LEU A 21 -8.52 -26.48 26.44
C LEU A 21 -8.12 -25.02 26.17
N ARG A 22 -7.16 -24.52 26.94
CA ARG A 22 -6.55 -23.19 26.74
C ARG A 22 -5.19 -23.26 26.04
N LYS A 23 -4.53 -24.42 26.15
CA LYS A 23 -3.21 -24.67 25.58
C LYS A 23 -3.09 -26.15 25.22
N MET A 24 -2.42 -26.43 24.11
CA MET A 24 -2.03 -27.78 23.73
C MET A 24 -0.74 -28.20 24.42
N THR A 25 -0.69 -29.46 24.83
CA THR A 25 0.53 -30.11 25.31
C THR A 25 1.10 -31.01 24.21
N PRO A 26 2.41 -31.31 24.22
CA PRO A 26 3.05 -32.15 23.21
C PRO A 26 2.59 -33.61 23.19
N CYS A 27 1.66 -33.99 24.07
CA CYS A 27 1.31 -35.38 24.33
C CYS A 27 0.50 -36.05 23.20
N LEU A 28 -0.03 -35.27 22.25
CA LEU A 28 -0.80 -35.81 21.13
C LEU A 28 0.08 -36.55 20.11
N PRO A 29 -0.38 -37.71 19.59
CA PRO A 29 0.41 -38.49 18.66
C PRO A 29 0.45 -37.84 17.28
N SER A 30 1.63 -37.83 16.65
CA SER A 30 1.84 -37.25 15.31
C SER A 30 1.19 -38.07 14.17
N SER A 31 0.68 -39.27 14.48
CA SER A 31 0.01 -40.18 13.55
C SER A 31 -1.44 -39.82 13.25
N LEU A 32 -2.01 -38.80 13.92
CA LEU A 32 -3.39 -38.38 13.72
C LEU A 32 -3.60 -37.88 12.29
N THR A 33 -4.71 -38.32 11.70
CA THR A 33 -5.22 -37.88 10.40
C THR A 33 -6.42 -36.94 10.55
N VAL A 34 -7.18 -37.07 11.63
CA VAL A 34 -8.30 -36.19 11.95
C VAL A 34 -8.20 -35.77 13.40
N LEU A 35 -8.21 -34.45 13.64
CA LEU A 35 -8.15 -33.87 14.97
C LEU A 35 -9.26 -32.83 15.13
N ASP A 36 -10.18 -33.11 16.04
CA ASP A 36 -11.23 -32.18 16.43
C ASP A 36 -10.89 -31.50 17.75
N LEU A 37 -10.71 -30.18 17.70
CA LEU A 37 -10.42 -29.30 18.83
C LEU A 37 -11.48 -28.19 18.95
N SER A 38 -12.67 -28.41 18.41
CA SER A 38 -13.74 -27.41 18.39
C SER A 38 -14.22 -27.01 19.80
N GLU A 39 -14.84 -25.84 19.92
CA GLU A 39 -15.48 -25.34 21.16
C GLU A 39 -14.53 -25.37 22.39
N ASN A 40 -13.31 -24.86 22.20
CA ASN A 40 -12.29 -24.72 23.25
C ASN A 40 -11.87 -23.24 23.41
N ASP A 41 -10.86 -22.98 24.23
CA ASP A 41 -10.32 -21.63 24.48
C ASP A 41 -8.92 -21.44 23.86
N LEU A 42 -8.61 -22.15 22.77
CA LEU A 42 -7.29 -22.09 22.14
C LEU A 42 -7.10 -20.76 21.40
N MET A 43 -5.95 -20.13 21.62
CA MET A 43 -5.53 -18.92 20.90
C MET A 43 -4.42 -19.19 19.87
N VAL A 44 -3.67 -20.28 20.08
CA VAL A 44 -2.48 -20.64 19.31
C VAL A 44 -2.39 -22.16 19.20
N PHE A 45 -1.91 -22.65 18.06
CA PHE A 45 -1.72 -24.07 17.78
C PHE A 45 -0.39 -24.28 17.06
N ASN A 46 0.64 -24.65 17.84
CA ASN A 46 2.03 -24.74 17.39
C ASN A 46 2.60 -26.16 17.55
N GLN A 47 1.82 -27.17 17.18
CA GLN A 47 2.27 -28.56 17.21
C GLN A 47 2.22 -29.16 15.81
N ARG A 48 3.26 -29.91 15.46
CA ARG A 48 3.42 -30.49 14.14
C ARG A 48 2.65 -31.80 14.02
N PHE A 49 1.77 -31.90 13.02
CA PHE A 49 1.06 -33.12 12.68
C PHE A 49 1.29 -33.46 11.21
N PRO A 50 2.32 -34.26 10.89
CA PRO A 50 2.75 -34.53 9.52
C PRO A 50 1.79 -35.40 8.71
N GLN A 51 0.84 -36.07 9.36
CA GLN A 51 -0.14 -36.97 8.73
C GLN A 51 -1.58 -36.42 8.79
N LEU A 52 -1.77 -35.20 9.30
CA LEU A 52 -3.09 -34.62 9.49
C LEU A 52 -3.72 -34.28 8.15
N ILE A 53 -4.96 -34.69 7.94
CA ILE A 53 -5.76 -34.46 6.74
C ILE A 53 -6.89 -33.47 7.04
N THR A 54 -7.54 -33.62 8.20
CA THR A 54 -8.63 -32.74 8.65
C THR A 54 -8.34 -32.17 10.03
N LEU A 55 -8.44 -30.86 10.16
CA LEU A 55 -8.27 -30.13 11.42
C LEU A 55 -9.50 -29.26 11.67
N ILE A 56 -10.14 -29.46 12.82
CA ILE A 56 -11.33 -28.70 13.24
C ILE A 56 -10.95 -27.84 14.45
N LEU A 57 -10.98 -26.53 14.26
CA LEU A 57 -10.67 -25.47 15.23
C LEU A 57 -11.86 -24.53 15.47
N THR A 58 -13.06 -24.88 14.98
CA THR A 58 -14.28 -24.08 15.10
C THR A 58 -14.59 -23.72 16.55
N GLY A 59 -15.03 -22.49 16.84
CA GLY A 59 -15.40 -22.10 18.21
C GLY A 59 -14.21 -21.97 19.16
N ASN A 60 -13.12 -21.35 18.72
CA ASN A 60 -11.93 -21.06 19.53
C ASN A 60 -11.66 -19.54 19.55
N ARG A 61 -10.43 -19.12 19.89
CA ARG A 61 -10.03 -17.71 19.99
C ARG A 61 -8.85 -17.36 19.07
N PHE A 62 -8.71 -18.05 17.94
CA PHE A 62 -7.64 -17.81 16.96
C PHE A 62 -7.79 -16.46 16.29
N LYS A 63 -6.71 -15.66 16.28
CA LYS A 63 -6.67 -14.34 15.60
C LYS A 63 -6.06 -14.40 14.20
N LYS A 64 -5.31 -15.46 13.91
CA LYS A 64 -4.64 -15.74 12.64
C LYS A 64 -4.76 -17.22 12.32
N LEU A 65 -4.63 -17.57 11.04
CA LEU A 65 -4.50 -18.97 10.63
C LEU A 65 -3.28 -19.62 11.30
N PRO A 66 -3.34 -20.92 11.61
CA PRO A 66 -2.20 -21.63 12.16
C PRO A 66 -1.07 -21.74 11.11
N GLN A 67 0.14 -22.04 11.55
CA GLN A 67 1.33 -22.10 10.67
C GLN A 67 1.21 -23.33 9.76
N GLY A 68 0.90 -23.13 8.48
CA GLY A 68 0.61 -24.23 7.55
C GLY A 68 1.74 -25.25 7.37
N GLU A 69 3.00 -24.86 7.60
CA GLU A 69 4.16 -25.75 7.50
C GLU A 69 4.15 -26.88 8.56
N LEU A 70 3.36 -26.72 9.62
CA LEU A 70 3.16 -27.74 10.65
C LEU A 70 2.26 -28.90 10.18
N PHE A 71 1.50 -28.70 9.10
CA PHE A 71 0.50 -29.64 8.59
C PHE A 71 0.70 -29.90 7.08
N PRO A 72 1.80 -30.54 6.68
CA PRO A 72 2.15 -30.70 5.26
C PRO A 72 1.12 -31.48 4.43
N THR A 73 0.31 -32.34 5.06
CA THR A 73 -0.71 -33.18 4.38
C THR A 73 -2.14 -32.66 4.55
N LEU A 74 -2.33 -31.51 5.23
CA LEU A 74 -3.65 -31.03 5.58
C LEU A 74 -4.44 -30.63 4.34
N GLN A 75 -5.67 -31.15 4.23
CA GLN A 75 -6.57 -30.90 3.10
C GLN A 75 -7.78 -30.08 3.51
N THR A 76 -8.27 -30.25 4.74
CA THR A 76 -9.46 -29.54 5.25
C THR A 76 -9.16 -28.84 6.56
N LEU A 77 -9.43 -27.55 6.62
CA LEU A 77 -9.33 -26.72 7.83
C LEU A 77 -10.67 -26.05 8.12
N LEU A 78 -11.24 -26.34 9.28
CA LEU A 78 -12.43 -25.68 9.79
C LEU A 78 -12.02 -24.74 10.92
N ILE A 79 -12.27 -23.44 10.79
CA ILE A 79 -11.85 -22.41 11.75
C ILE A 79 -12.91 -21.31 11.87
N GLN A 80 -14.19 -21.65 11.70
CA GLN A 80 -15.29 -20.70 11.91
C GLN A 80 -15.41 -20.31 13.39
N ARG A 81 -16.19 -19.26 13.68
CA ARG A 81 -16.50 -18.86 15.06
C ARG A 81 -15.22 -18.64 15.89
N ASN A 82 -14.30 -17.88 15.33
CA ASN A 82 -13.02 -17.51 15.93
C ASN A 82 -12.87 -15.98 15.89
N ALA A 83 -11.66 -15.46 16.14
CA ALA A 83 -11.36 -14.03 16.09
C ALA A 83 -10.42 -13.66 14.93
N LEU A 84 -10.47 -14.41 13.81
CA LEU A 84 -9.61 -14.16 12.65
C LEU A 84 -9.87 -12.77 12.10
N ARG A 85 -8.80 -11.98 11.99
CA ARG A 85 -8.89 -10.60 11.50
C ARG A 85 -8.74 -10.50 9.99
N MET A 86 -7.85 -11.28 9.40
CA MET A 86 -7.61 -11.34 7.96
C MET A 86 -6.76 -12.56 7.65
N PHE A 87 -6.71 -12.93 6.37
CA PHE A 87 -5.72 -13.85 5.82
C PHE A 87 -5.45 -13.44 4.38
N ASN A 88 -4.24 -13.72 3.88
CA ASN A 88 -3.86 -13.38 2.51
C ASN A 88 -3.28 -14.58 1.76
N SER A 89 -2.82 -14.35 0.54
CA SER A 89 -2.21 -15.39 -0.29
C SER A 89 -0.97 -16.02 0.36
N SER A 90 -0.20 -15.25 1.12
CA SER A 90 0.99 -15.78 1.82
C SER A 90 0.60 -16.73 2.93
N ASP A 91 -0.45 -16.45 3.70
CA ASP A 91 -0.93 -17.35 4.75
C ASP A 91 -1.41 -18.69 4.18
N LEU A 92 -2.14 -18.65 3.05
CA LEU A 92 -2.68 -19.84 2.40
C LEU A 92 -1.58 -20.68 1.72
N LYS A 93 -0.59 -20.04 1.08
CA LYS A 93 0.54 -20.74 0.42
C LYS A 93 1.40 -21.57 1.37
N ARG A 94 1.35 -21.28 2.67
CA ARG A 94 2.07 -22.06 3.69
C ARG A 94 1.49 -23.46 3.86
N PHE A 95 0.22 -23.65 3.51
CA PHE A 95 -0.39 -24.96 3.47
C PHE A 95 -0.18 -25.58 2.08
N LYS A 96 0.68 -26.59 2.01
CA LYS A 96 1.07 -27.19 0.72
C LYS A 96 -0.07 -27.92 0.00
N ASN A 97 -0.99 -28.51 0.76
CA ASN A 97 -2.02 -29.44 0.25
C ASN A 97 -3.44 -29.06 0.66
N LEU A 98 -3.65 -27.86 1.23
CA LEU A 98 -4.97 -27.45 1.70
C LEU A 98 -5.90 -27.20 0.51
N GLN A 99 -7.07 -27.84 0.54
CA GLN A 99 -8.07 -27.78 -0.53
C GLN A 99 -9.32 -27.04 -0.08
N TYR A 100 -9.73 -27.28 1.17
CA TYR A 100 -10.97 -26.77 1.74
C TYR A 100 -10.70 -25.95 3.00
N LEU A 101 -11.28 -24.76 3.03
CA LEU A 101 -11.28 -23.87 4.18
C LEU A 101 -12.73 -23.48 4.52
N GLU A 102 -13.07 -23.54 5.79
CA GLU A 102 -14.25 -22.89 6.33
C GLU A 102 -13.80 -21.91 7.40
N ALA A 103 -13.99 -20.61 7.15
CA ALA A 103 -13.46 -19.54 8.00
C ALA A 103 -14.46 -18.40 8.23
N GLY A 104 -15.74 -18.62 7.93
CA GLY A 104 -16.82 -17.69 8.23
C GLY A 104 -17.00 -17.42 9.71
N ASP A 105 -17.88 -16.48 10.03
CA ASP A 105 -18.24 -16.13 11.40
C ASP A 105 -17.01 -15.76 12.25
N ASN A 106 -16.14 -14.91 11.69
CA ASN A 106 -14.92 -14.40 12.33
C ASN A 106 -14.94 -12.86 12.36
N ASN A 107 -14.06 -12.24 13.17
CA ASN A 107 -13.97 -10.78 13.32
C ASN A 107 -13.11 -10.10 12.25
N PHE A 108 -13.53 -10.18 10.99
CA PHE A 108 -12.72 -9.70 9.87
C PHE A 108 -12.55 -8.17 9.87
N VAL A 109 -11.31 -7.74 9.60
CA VAL A 109 -10.92 -6.36 9.33
C VAL A 109 -10.97 -6.16 7.82
N CYS A 110 -12.01 -5.47 7.36
CA CYS A 110 -12.24 -5.18 5.95
C CYS A 110 -11.38 -4.01 5.47
N SER A 111 -10.07 -4.26 5.43
CA SER A 111 -9.10 -3.38 4.77
C SER A 111 -9.20 -3.51 3.25
N CYS A 112 -8.70 -2.50 2.54
CA CYS A 112 -8.63 -2.52 1.08
C CYS A 112 -7.90 -3.75 0.52
N GLU A 113 -6.79 -4.15 1.14
CA GLU A 113 -6.03 -5.33 0.75
C GLU A 113 -6.88 -6.60 0.91
N PHE A 114 -7.48 -6.79 2.09
CA PHE A 114 -8.22 -8.01 2.40
C PHE A 114 -9.48 -8.14 1.56
N VAL A 115 -10.25 -7.05 1.39
CA VAL A 115 -11.45 -7.05 0.55
C VAL A 115 -11.10 -7.32 -0.92
N SER A 116 -10.03 -6.69 -1.43
CA SER A 116 -9.58 -6.93 -2.81
C SER A 116 -9.17 -8.40 -3.01
N PHE A 117 -8.32 -8.92 -2.11
CA PHE A 117 -7.86 -10.31 -2.12
C PHE A 117 -9.03 -11.30 -2.04
N PHE A 118 -9.95 -11.11 -1.09
CA PHE A 118 -11.06 -12.04 -0.86
C PHE A 118 -12.02 -12.09 -2.06
N LYS A 119 -12.30 -10.94 -2.68
CA LYS A 119 -13.20 -10.88 -3.83
C LYS A 119 -12.60 -11.49 -5.08
N ARG A 120 -11.32 -11.18 -5.36
CA ARG A 120 -10.68 -11.47 -6.65
C ARG A 120 -9.87 -12.76 -6.64
N ASP A 121 -9.07 -12.94 -5.60
CA ASP A 121 -7.94 -13.87 -5.65
C ASP A 121 -8.13 -15.11 -4.77
N VAL A 122 -8.97 -15.06 -3.73
CA VAL A 122 -9.10 -16.19 -2.78
C VAL A 122 -9.39 -17.53 -3.46
N LYS A 123 -10.19 -17.52 -4.53
CA LYS A 123 -10.60 -18.70 -5.30
C LYS A 123 -9.43 -19.37 -6.02
N LEU A 124 -8.36 -18.62 -6.29
CA LEU A 124 -7.13 -19.11 -6.92
C LEU A 124 -6.27 -19.90 -5.92
N PHE A 125 -6.45 -19.66 -4.61
CA PHE A 125 -5.65 -20.27 -3.55
C PHE A 125 -6.38 -21.38 -2.81
N ILE A 126 -7.70 -21.27 -2.65
CA ILE A 126 -8.45 -22.19 -1.79
C ILE A 126 -9.93 -22.29 -2.19
N THR A 127 -10.54 -23.45 -1.94
CA THR A 127 -12.00 -23.62 -2.04
C THR A 127 -12.63 -23.34 -0.68
N LEU A 128 -13.49 -22.32 -0.61
CA LEU A 128 -14.30 -22.03 0.57
C LEU A 128 -15.55 -22.91 0.54
N ARG A 129 -15.75 -23.76 1.55
CA ARG A 129 -16.87 -24.71 1.59
C ARG A 129 -18.09 -24.17 2.34
N ASP A 130 -17.88 -23.21 3.23
CA ASP A 130 -18.92 -22.46 3.90
C ASP A 130 -19.47 -21.32 3.01
N SER A 131 -20.60 -20.76 3.43
CA SER A 131 -21.27 -19.71 2.67
C SER A 131 -20.41 -18.45 2.63
N ARG A 132 -20.16 -17.90 1.44
CA ARG A 132 -19.49 -16.59 1.30
C ARG A 132 -20.16 -15.46 2.10
N ARG A 133 -21.46 -15.60 2.43
CA ARG A 133 -22.19 -14.63 3.25
C ARG A 133 -21.80 -14.63 4.73
N SER A 134 -21.19 -15.70 5.25
CA SER A 134 -20.68 -15.74 6.63
C SER A 134 -19.35 -15.00 6.80
N TYR A 135 -18.74 -14.54 5.70
CA TYR A 135 -17.58 -13.66 5.74
C TYR A 135 -18.08 -12.22 5.85
N VAL A 136 -18.16 -11.74 7.09
CA VAL A 136 -18.76 -10.45 7.45
C VAL A 136 -17.70 -9.56 8.10
N CYS A 137 -17.72 -8.28 7.76
CA CYS A 137 -16.84 -7.28 8.34
C CYS A 137 -17.19 -6.99 9.79
N ASP A 138 -16.19 -7.03 10.68
CA ASP A 138 -16.30 -6.58 12.08
C ASP A 138 -15.76 -5.16 12.24
N THR A 139 -14.71 -4.83 11.48
CA THR A 139 -14.09 -3.51 11.44
C THR A 139 -13.75 -3.11 10.00
N PRO A 140 -13.74 -1.82 9.64
CA PRO A 140 -14.07 -0.65 10.47
C PRO A 140 -15.57 -0.58 10.82
N PHE A 141 -15.94 0.31 11.76
CA PHE A 141 -17.33 0.45 12.24
C PHE A 141 -18.33 0.76 11.12
N THR A 142 -17.92 1.52 10.10
CA THR A 142 -18.76 1.89 8.94
C THR A 142 -19.18 0.71 8.07
N LEU A 143 -18.41 -0.39 8.09
CA LEU A 143 -18.69 -1.59 7.30
C LEU A 143 -19.16 -2.76 8.17
N ARG A 144 -19.32 -2.53 9.49
CA ARG A 144 -19.63 -3.61 10.42
C ARG A 144 -20.98 -4.25 10.07
N GLY A 145 -20.98 -5.57 9.91
CA GLY A 145 -22.17 -6.34 9.54
C GLY A 145 -22.34 -6.56 8.03
N ASP A 146 -21.60 -5.85 7.20
CA ASP A 146 -21.61 -6.07 5.75
C ASP A 146 -20.84 -7.33 5.37
N SER A 147 -21.37 -8.10 4.43
CA SER A 147 -20.61 -9.20 3.82
C SER A 147 -19.44 -8.64 3.02
N ILE A 148 -18.28 -9.28 3.08
CA ILE A 148 -17.10 -8.87 2.32
C ILE A 148 -17.43 -8.75 0.83
N ASP A 149 -18.26 -9.65 0.29
CA ASP A 149 -18.65 -9.63 -1.12
C ASP A 149 -19.52 -8.42 -1.50
N SER A 150 -20.27 -7.82 -0.57
CA SER A 150 -21.08 -6.61 -0.83
C SER A 150 -20.31 -5.29 -0.67
N VAL A 151 -19.19 -5.29 0.06
CA VAL A 151 -18.41 -4.07 0.34
C VAL A 151 -17.86 -3.43 -0.94
N ARG A 152 -18.14 -2.13 -1.14
CA ARG A 152 -17.60 -1.35 -2.27
C ARG A 152 -16.67 -0.28 -1.71
N LEU A 153 -15.37 -0.58 -1.73
CA LEU A 153 -14.34 0.41 -1.40
C LEU A 153 -13.92 1.13 -2.68
N SER A 154 -13.92 2.46 -2.65
CA SER A 154 -13.45 3.25 -3.77
C SER A 154 -11.92 3.21 -3.87
N VAL A 155 -11.38 3.33 -5.09
CA VAL A 155 -9.92 3.42 -5.31
C VAL A 155 -9.35 4.64 -4.57
N PHE A 156 -10.12 5.73 -4.49
CA PHE A 156 -9.73 6.91 -3.75
C PHE A 156 -9.61 6.63 -2.25
N GLU A 157 -10.56 5.94 -1.61
CA GLU A 157 -10.42 5.56 -0.19
C GLU A 157 -9.20 4.67 0.08
N CYS A 158 -8.88 3.76 -0.85
CA CYS A 158 -7.78 2.83 -0.69
C CYS A 158 -6.40 3.39 -1.02
N TYR A 159 -6.32 4.36 -1.93
CA TYR A 159 -5.06 4.88 -2.47
C TYR A 159 -4.91 6.40 -2.35
N MET A 160 -5.73 7.07 -1.53
CA MET A 160 -5.66 8.53 -1.32
C MET A 160 -4.27 9.01 -0.90
N ILE A 161 -3.67 8.38 0.13
CA ILE A 161 -2.35 8.78 0.64
C ILE A 161 -1.25 8.70 -0.43
N PRO A 162 -1.05 7.55 -1.13
CA PRO A 162 -0.04 7.49 -2.17
C PRO A 162 -0.38 8.37 -3.38
N ALA A 163 -1.66 8.51 -3.75
CA ALA A 163 -2.07 9.36 -4.86
C ALA A 163 -1.76 10.85 -4.60
N VAL A 164 -2.10 11.35 -3.41
CA VAL A 164 -1.79 12.74 -3.01
C VAL A 164 -0.28 12.97 -2.94
N SER A 165 0.47 12.01 -2.38
CA SER A 165 1.93 12.05 -2.34
C SER A 165 2.53 12.21 -3.74
N VAL A 166 2.16 11.32 -4.67
CA VAL A 166 2.62 11.38 -6.08
C VAL A 166 2.26 12.71 -6.73
N LEU A 167 1.03 13.21 -6.52
CA LEU A 167 0.60 14.50 -7.05
C LEU A 167 1.49 15.66 -6.54
N CYS A 168 1.76 15.70 -5.23
CA CYS A 168 2.63 16.71 -4.64
C CYS A 168 4.06 16.64 -5.20
N PHE A 169 4.63 15.42 -5.35
CA PHE A 169 5.95 15.24 -5.95
C PHE A 169 6.02 15.77 -7.39
N VAL A 170 5.00 15.49 -8.21
CA VAL A 170 4.93 15.99 -9.59
C VAL A 170 4.88 17.52 -9.62
N ILE A 171 4.10 18.16 -8.74
CA ILE A 171 4.02 19.62 -8.64
C ILE A 171 5.38 20.24 -8.25
N ILE A 172 6.08 19.66 -7.27
CA ILE A 172 7.40 20.14 -6.85
C ILE A 172 8.41 20.06 -7.99
N ILE A 173 8.42 18.95 -8.73
CA ILE A 173 9.30 18.78 -9.89
C ILE A 173 8.97 19.82 -10.97
N ALA A 174 7.69 20.03 -11.28
CA ALA A 174 7.26 21.02 -12.26
C ALA A 174 7.69 22.44 -11.87
N LEU A 175 7.49 22.83 -10.60
CA LEU A 175 7.94 24.13 -10.09
C LEU A 175 9.46 24.27 -10.16
N GLY A 176 10.21 23.21 -9.81
CA GLY A 176 11.66 23.20 -9.93
C GLY A 176 12.14 23.40 -11.37
N LEU A 177 11.51 22.73 -12.34
CA LEU A 177 11.80 22.90 -13.77
C LEU A 177 11.48 24.32 -14.24
N ILE A 178 10.38 24.92 -13.79
CA ILE A 178 10.03 26.31 -14.08
C ILE A 178 11.11 27.25 -13.53
N VAL A 179 11.53 27.08 -12.28
CA VAL A 179 12.58 27.92 -11.67
C VAL A 179 13.90 27.78 -12.43
N VAL A 180 14.30 26.57 -12.79
CA VAL A 180 15.55 26.33 -13.55
C VAL A 180 15.48 26.95 -14.95
N THR A 181 14.38 26.76 -15.67
CA THR A 181 14.20 27.35 -17.02
C THR A 181 14.17 28.87 -16.94
N CYS A 182 13.42 29.46 -16.00
CA CYS A 182 13.44 30.89 -15.73
C CYS A 182 14.86 31.37 -15.44
N HIS A 183 15.61 30.71 -14.53
CA HIS A 183 16.98 31.12 -14.21
C HIS A 183 17.93 31.01 -15.41
N LYS A 184 17.85 29.94 -16.20
CA LYS A 184 18.71 29.76 -17.38
C LYS A 184 18.37 30.78 -18.47
N LEU A 185 17.10 30.97 -18.78
CA LEU A 185 16.65 31.94 -19.78
C LEU A 185 16.97 33.38 -19.33
N HIS A 186 16.78 33.71 -18.06
CA HIS A 186 17.09 35.03 -17.53
C HIS A 186 18.60 35.31 -17.49
N VAL A 187 19.43 34.31 -17.16
CA VAL A 187 20.89 34.41 -17.28
C VAL A 187 21.31 34.60 -18.73
N ILE A 188 20.76 33.81 -19.66
CA ILE A 188 21.03 33.94 -21.10
C ILE A 188 20.64 35.33 -21.59
N TRP A 189 19.46 35.82 -21.20
CA TRP A 189 18.97 37.15 -21.55
C TRP A 189 19.86 38.26 -20.99
N TYR A 190 20.27 38.16 -19.72
CA TYR A 190 21.21 39.12 -19.12
C TYR A 190 22.57 39.14 -19.83
N LEU A 191 23.11 37.98 -20.24
CA LEU A 191 24.35 37.89 -21.01
C LEU A 191 24.21 38.55 -22.39
N GLN A 192 23.07 38.33 -23.06
CA GLN A 192 22.77 38.98 -24.34
C GLN A 192 22.66 40.51 -24.18
N MET A 193 21.95 40.98 -23.16
CA MET A 193 21.79 42.42 -22.92
C MET A 193 23.08 43.10 -22.45
N THR A 194 23.89 42.46 -21.60
CA THR A 194 25.21 42.99 -21.25
C THR A 194 26.14 43.06 -22.46
N LYS A 195 26.08 42.08 -23.38
CA LYS A 195 26.80 42.16 -24.66
C LYS A 195 26.31 43.33 -25.53
N ALA A 196 25.00 43.50 -25.69
CA ALA A 196 24.42 44.61 -26.45
C ALA A 196 24.76 45.98 -25.83
N TRP A 197 24.70 46.07 -24.50
CA TRP A 197 25.09 47.27 -23.76
C TRP A 197 26.57 47.58 -23.89
N MET A 198 27.45 46.57 -23.79
CA MET A 198 28.90 46.71 -24.04
C MET A 198 29.19 47.16 -25.47
N GLN A 199 28.48 46.64 -26.48
CA GLN A 199 28.61 47.10 -27.87
C GLN A 199 28.13 48.54 -28.05
N ALA A 200 27.01 48.92 -27.43
CA ALA A 200 26.51 50.29 -27.45
C ALA A 200 27.47 51.29 -26.76
N LYS A 201 28.08 50.89 -25.64
CA LYS A 201 29.10 51.69 -24.93
C LYS A 201 30.47 51.70 -25.60
N ARG A 202 30.79 50.65 -26.37
CA ARG A 202 31.95 50.58 -27.27
C ARG A 202 31.73 51.31 -28.59
N LYS A 203 30.59 51.99 -28.80
CA LYS A 203 30.59 53.09 -29.77
C LYS A 203 31.65 54.08 -29.28
N PRO A 204 32.72 54.34 -30.04
CA PRO A 204 33.66 55.36 -29.66
C PRO A 204 32.88 56.67 -29.55
N ALA A 205 32.99 57.33 -28.39
CA ALA A 205 32.73 58.75 -28.31
C ALA A 205 33.62 59.41 -29.37
N VAL A 206 32.98 60.02 -30.37
CA VAL A 206 33.52 61.11 -31.19
C VAL A 206 34.91 60.83 -31.79
N GLY A 207 34.94 60.11 -32.91
CA GLY A 207 36.11 60.05 -33.79
C GLY A 207 35.80 60.13 -35.28
N ARG A 208 34.53 60.31 -35.68
CA ARG A 208 34.11 60.29 -37.10
C ARG A 208 32.97 61.26 -37.43
N LEU A 209 33.04 62.49 -36.93
CA LEU A 209 32.32 63.63 -37.52
C LEU A 209 32.99 64.96 -37.12
N ALA A 210 34.30 65.06 -37.34
CA ALA A 210 34.99 66.35 -37.39
C ALA A 210 34.85 67.02 -38.77
N ASP A 211 34.30 66.31 -39.76
CA ASP A 211 33.90 66.90 -41.04
C ASP A 211 32.42 67.25 -41.00
N GLU A 212 32.12 68.54 -41.14
CA GLU A 212 30.80 69.16 -41.28
C GLU A 212 29.88 69.16 -40.05
N LEU A 213 30.32 69.77 -38.95
CA LEU A 213 29.37 70.51 -38.12
C LEU A 213 29.05 71.85 -38.80
N ARG A 214 27.99 71.88 -39.62
CA ARG A 214 27.37 73.12 -40.09
C ARG A 214 26.58 73.73 -38.94
N TYR A 215 27.01 74.89 -38.47
CA TYR A 215 26.25 75.70 -37.54
C TYR A 215 25.56 76.81 -38.33
N ASP A 216 24.25 76.96 -38.13
CA ASP A 216 23.54 78.14 -38.57
C ASP A 216 23.67 79.20 -37.47
N ALA A 217 24.38 80.29 -37.78
CA ALA A 217 24.48 81.46 -36.92
C ALA A 217 23.65 82.59 -37.52
N PHE A 218 22.82 83.24 -36.71
CA PHE A 218 22.11 84.45 -37.10
C PHE A 218 22.68 85.63 -36.33
N VAL A 219 23.16 86.65 -37.05
CA VAL A 219 23.66 87.88 -36.44
C VAL A 219 22.49 88.86 -36.33
N SER A 220 22.10 89.17 -35.10
CA SER A 220 21.08 90.20 -34.82
C SER A 220 21.80 91.50 -34.51
N TYR A 221 21.63 92.51 -35.36
CA TYR A 221 22.20 93.85 -35.16
C TYR A 221 21.12 94.92 -35.20
N SER A 222 21.42 96.08 -34.61
CA SER A 222 20.55 97.25 -34.63
C SER A 222 20.75 98.03 -35.92
N GLN A 223 19.69 98.65 -36.48
CA GLN A 223 19.79 99.32 -37.78
C GLN A 223 20.79 100.49 -37.82
N HIS A 224 21.17 101.05 -36.67
CA HIS A 224 22.19 102.10 -36.61
C HIS A 224 23.62 101.56 -36.77
N ASP A 225 23.82 100.25 -36.55
CA ASP A 225 25.12 99.58 -36.64
C ASP A 225 25.29 98.84 -37.97
N ALA A 226 24.37 99.04 -38.93
CA ALA A 226 24.34 98.33 -40.20
C ALA A 226 25.58 98.53 -41.08
N GLU A 227 26.29 99.66 -40.94
CA GLU A 227 27.53 99.89 -41.70
C GLU A 227 28.73 99.09 -41.16
N TRP A 228 28.62 98.50 -39.96
CA TRP A 228 29.75 97.90 -39.23
C TRP A 228 29.56 96.39 -38.93
N VAL A 229 28.49 95.78 -39.45
CA VAL A 229 28.14 94.35 -39.31
C VAL A 229 28.02 93.70 -40.68
#